data_AF-A0A0M2NHZ5-F1
#
_entry.id   AF-A0A0M2NHZ5-F1
#
_cell.length_a   1.000
_cell.length_b   1.000
_cell.length_c   1.000
_cell.angle_alpha   90.00
_cell.angle_beta   90.00
_cell.angle_gamma   90.00
#
_symmetry.space_group_name_H-M   'P 1'
#
loop_
_entity.id
_entity.type
_entity.pdbx_description
1 polymer ?
#
loop_
_entity_poly.entity_id
_entity_poly.type
_entity_poly.pdbx_seq_one_letter_code
_entity_poly.pdbx_strand_id
1 'polypeptide(L)'
;MKPKYQRQGIGKALILEGHKIAKRLGYPYSLVLGSNTYYPKVGYIPAERFNIEVPNGISADNFMAINLQEKAKPIGGKVIYAKEFGI
;
A
#
# COMPACT_ATOMS: atom_id res chain seq x y z
N MET A 1 4.40 -4.82 15.52
CA MET A 1 4.21 -4.12 16.82
C MET A 1 4.08 -5.15 17.92
N LYS A 2 4.66 -4.92 19.11
CA LYS A 2 4.41 -5.80 20.27
C LYS A 2 2.89 -5.82 20.56
N PRO A 3 2.26 -6.98 20.85
CA PRO A 3 0.81 -7.10 21.00
C PRO A 3 0.19 -6.06 21.94
N LYS A 4 0.89 -5.69 23.02
CA LYS A 4 0.45 -4.70 24.01
C LYS A 4 0.24 -3.27 23.49
N TYR A 5 0.74 -2.94 22.29
CA TYR A 5 0.59 -1.61 21.67
C TYR A 5 -0.34 -1.62 20.45
N GLN A 6 -1.01 -2.74 20.16
CA GLN A 6 -1.98 -2.81 19.08
C GLN A 6 -3.27 -2.06 19.45
N ARG A 7 -4.04 -1.66 18.44
CA ARG A 7 -5.35 -0.97 18.56
C ARG A 7 -5.32 0.41 19.25
N GLN A 8 -4.16 0.96 19.53
CA GLN A 8 -3.98 2.30 20.10
C GLN A 8 -3.76 3.40 19.02
N GLY A 9 -4.09 3.11 17.76
CA GLY A 9 -3.90 4.08 16.65
C GLY A 9 -2.46 4.25 16.17
N ILE A 10 -1.45 3.73 16.87
CA ILE A 10 -0.02 3.87 16.52
C ILE A 10 0.26 3.38 15.09
N GLY A 11 -0.32 2.25 14.67
CA GLY A 11 -0.11 1.73 13.31
C GLY A 11 -0.62 2.68 12.23
N LYS A 12 -1.80 3.28 12.45
CA LYS A 12 -2.37 4.28 11.56
C LYS A 12 -1.50 5.54 11.54
N ALA A 13 -1.03 6.00 12.69
CA ALA A 13 -0.16 7.17 12.78
C ALA A 13 1.15 6.97 11.98
N LEU A 14 1.81 5.81 12.15
CA LEU A 14 3.03 5.49 11.40
C LEU A 14 2.80 5.43 9.89
N ILE A 15 1.68 4.84 9.43
CA ILE A 15 1.33 4.81 8.01
C ILE A 15 1.17 6.23 7.46
N LEU A 16 0.41 7.07 8.15
CA LEU A 16 0.15 8.45 7.70
C LEU A 16 1.43 9.31 7.67
N GLU A 17 2.33 9.15 8.65
CA GLU A 17 3.62 9.84 8.62
C GLU A 17 4.51 9.33 7.48
N GLY A 18 4.55 8.02 7.24
CA GLY A 18 5.23 7.43 6.09
C GLY A 18 4.71 7.96 4.76
N HIS A 19 3.38 8.08 4.60
CA HIS A 19 2.75 8.68 3.43
C HIS A 19 3.15 10.14 3.22
N LYS A 20 3.15 10.94 4.29
CA LYS A 20 3.60 12.35 4.23
C LYS A 20 5.04 12.47 3.72
N ILE A 21 5.93 11.60 4.19
CA ILE A 21 7.33 11.56 3.77
C ILE A 21 7.43 11.12 2.31
N ALA A 22 6.81 10.00 1.94
CA ALA A 22 6.84 9.47 0.57
C ALA A 22 6.28 10.47 -0.45
N LYS A 23 5.18 11.15 -0.11
CA LYS A 23 4.59 12.23 -0.92
C LYS A 23 5.59 13.37 -1.15
N ARG A 24 6.31 13.80 -0.11
CA ARG A 24 7.32 14.87 -0.18
C ARG A 24 8.53 14.50 -1.05
N LEU A 25 8.91 13.22 -1.03
CA LEU A 25 9.97 12.67 -1.87
C LEU A 25 9.53 12.44 -3.32
N GLY A 26 8.27 12.73 -3.66
CA GLY A 26 7.76 12.62 -5.01
C GLY A 26 7.28 11.22 -5.40
N TYR A 27 7.16 10.28 -4.45
CA TYR A 27 6.59 8.97 -4.75
C TYR A 27 5.07 9.09 -5.01
N PRO A 28 4.57 8.58 -6.14
CA PRO A 28 3.18 8.77 -6.54
C PRO A 28 2.24 7.75 -5.89
N TYR A 29 2.69 6.52 -5.65
CA TYR A 29 1.87 5.43 -5.14
C TYR A 29 2.57 4.66 -4.01
N SER A 30 1.78 4.03 -3.16
CA SER A 30 2.24 3.04 -2.19
C SER A 30 1.39 1.78 -2.32
N LEU A 31 2.04 0.62 -2.29
CA LEU A 31 1.41 -0.68 -2.37
C LEU A 31 1.69 -1.48 -1.10
N VAL A 32 0.74 -2.34 -0.73
CA VAL A 32 0.85 -3.22 0.44
C VAL A 32 0.27 -4.59 0.14
N LEU A 33 0.88 -5.61 0.77
CA LEU A 33 0.33 -6.94 0.91
C LEU A 33 -0.19 -7.07 2.34
N GLY A 34 -1.52 -7.17 2.51
CA GLY A 34 -2.09 -7.40 3.83
C GLY A 34 -3.58 -7.14 3.91
N SER A 35 -4.08 -6.95 5.13
CA SER A 35 -5.50 -7.05 5.44
C SER A 35 -6.39 -6.08 4.64
N ASN A 36 -7.30 -6.68 3.88
CA ASN A 36 -8.39 -6.05 3.14
C ASN A 36 -9.43 -5.31 4.00
N THR A 37 -9.34 -5.38 5.34
CA THR A 37 -10.21 -4.63 6.27
C THR A 37 -9.45 -3.57 7.07
N TYR A 38 -8.12 -3.66 7.14
CA TYR A 38 -7.30 -2.70 7.87
C TYR A 38 -6.88 -1.51 6.99
N TYR A 39 -6.27 -1.78 5.84
CA TYR A 39 -5.74 -0.73 4.96
C TYR A 39 -6.80 0.17 4.30
N PRO A 40 -8.05 -0.27 4.03
CA PRO A 40 -9.10 0.66 3.60
C PRO A 40 -9.35 1.82 4.57
N LYS A 41 -9.11 1.63 5.88
CA LYS A 41 -9.30 2.68 6.91
C LYS A 41 -8.35 3.87 6.77
N VAL A 42 -7.35 3.75 5.91
CA VAL A 42 -6.36 4.78 5.58
C VAL A 42 -6.31 5.08 4.07
N GLY A 43 -7.35 4.68 3.33
CA GLY A 43 -7.54 5.10 1.93
C GLY A 43 -6.98 4.16 0.87
N TYR A 44 -6.47 2.98 1.25
CA TYR A 44 -6.08 1.98 0.26
C TYR A 44 -7.30 1.31 -0.37
N ILE A 45 -7.17 0.96 -1.63
CA ILE A 45 -8.14 0.19 -2.41
C ILE A 45 -7.44 -0.97 -3.11
N PRO A 46 -8.16 -2.00 -3.61
CA PRO A 46 -7.54 -3.08 -4.38
C PRO A 46 -6.68 -2.54 -5.52
N ALA A 47 -5.47 -3.08 -5.70
CA ALA A 47 -4.48 -2.56 -6.64
C ALA A 47 -4.96 -2.64 -8.11
N GLU A 48 -5.80 -3.63 -8.42
CA GLU A 48 -6.44 -3.79 -9.73
C GLU A 48 -7.26 -2.56 -10.16
N ARG A 49 -7.77 -1.76 -9.20
CA ARG A 49 -8.46 -0.50 -9.52
C ARG A 49 -7.55 0.57 -10.14
N PHE A 50 -6.24 0.37 -10.05
CA PHE A 50 -5.22 1.16 -10.75
C PHE A 50 -4.63 0.40 -11.94
N ASN A 51 -5.31 -0.62 -12.47
CA ASN A 51 -4.83 -1.48 -13.55
C ASN A 51 -3.50 -2.20 -13.23
N ILE A 52 -3.20 -2.40 -11.95
CA ILE A 52 -2.00 -3.10 -11.50
C ILE A 52 -2.31 -4.60 -11.42
N GLU A 53 -1.47 -5.40 -12.05
CA GLU A 53 -1.61 -6.87 -12.05
C GLU A 53 -1.25 -7.44 -10.68
N VAL A 54 -2.10 -8.34 -10.17
CA VAL A 54 -1.82 -9.08 -8.93
C VAL A 54 -0.73 -10.12 -9.20
N PRO A 55 0.39 -10.10 -8.47
CA PRO A 55 1.42 -11.13 -8.63
C PRO A 55 0.88 -12.53 -8.33
N ASN A 56 1.39 -13.54 -9.04
CA ASN A 56 1.00 -14.93 -8.82
C ASN A 56 1.24 -15.37 -7.36
N GLY A 57 0.31 -16.14 -6.81
CA GLY A 57 0.37 -16.63 -5.43
C GLY A 57 -0.06 -15.60 -4.38
N ILE A 58 -0.44 -14.38 -4.79
CA ILE A 58 -0.98 -13.34 -3.93
C ILE A 58 -2.50 -13.28 -4.11
N SER A 59 -3.24 -13.23 -3.00
CA SER A 59 -4.68 -12.99 -3.02
C SER A 59 -4.95 -11.54 -3.44
N ALA A 60 -5.76 -11.35 -4.49
CA ALA A 60 -6.15 -10.03 -5.00
C ALA A 60 -6.75 -9.13 -3.90
N ASP A 61 -7.53 -9.70 -2.99
CA ASP A 61 -8.14 -8.98 -1.88
C ASP A 61 -7.11 -8.34 -0.94
N ASN A 62 -5.95 -8.98 -0.80
CA ASN A 62 -4.88 -8.53 0.08
C ASN A 62 -3.82 -7.68 -0.64
N PHE A 63 -3.94 -7.47 -1.96
CA PHE A 63 -3.03 -6.63 -2.72
C PHE A 63 -3.65 -5.26 -2.97
N MET A 64 -3.19 -4.27 -2.21
CA MET A 64 -3.84 -2.96 -2.14
C MET A 64 -2.87 -1.84 -2.48
N ALA A 65 -3.39 -0.76 -3.04
CA ALA A 65 -2.63 0.43 -3.39
C ALA A 65 -3.35 1.72 -2.96
N ILE A 66 -2.57 2.78 -2.81
CA ILE A 66 -3.06 4.14 -2.59
C ILE A 66 -2.28 5.11 -3.48
N ASN A 67 -2.99 6.08 -4.04
CA ASN A 67 -2.37 7.23 -4.70
C ASN A 67 -2.02 8.29 -3.65
N LEU A 68 -0.75 8.65 -3.54
CA LEU A 68 -0.24 9.66 -2.60
C LEU A 68 -0.28 11.08 -3.19
N GLN A 69 -0.47 11.21 -4.50
CA GLN A 69 -0.45 12.49 -5.20
C GLN A 69 -1.69 12.68 -6.09
N GLU A 70 -2.46 13.73 -5.83
CA GLU A 70 -3.68 14.06 -6.57
C GLU A 70 -3.47 14.16 -8.09
N LYS A 71 -2.27 14.57 -8.53
CA LYS A 71 -1.90 14.73 -9.94
C LYS A 71 -0.93 13.65 -10.44
N ALA A 72 -0.84 12.51 -9.76
CA ALA A 72 -0.06 11.38 -10.27
C ALA A 72 -0.59 10.95 -11.64
N LYS A 73 0.34 10.62 -12.55
CA LYS A 73 -0.04 9.97 -13.81
C LYS A 73 -0.64 8.60 -13.50
N PRO A 74 -1.69 8.16 -14.20
CA PRO A 74 -2.19 6.79 -14.08
C PRO A 74 -1.07 5.78 -14.32
N ILE A 75 -1.08 4.71 -13.53
CA ILE A 75 -0.17 3.58 -13.66
C ILE A 75 -0.94 2.33 -14.10
N GLY A 76 -0.21 1.26 -14.40
CA GLY A 76 -0.75 -0.06 -14.71
C GLY A 76 0.34 -1.07 -15.03
N GLY A 77 -0.02 -2.35 -15.05
CA GLY A 77 0.87 -3.47 -15.37
C GLY A 77 1.45 -4.18 -14.14
N LYS A 78 2.51 -4.95 -14.37
CA LYS A 78 3.12 -5.82 -13.36
C LYS A 78 4.00 -5.06 -12.36
N VAL A 79 3.90 -5.44 -11.09
CA VAL A 79 4.81 -4.98 -10.03
C VAL A 79 6.01 -5.92 -9.95
N ILE A 80 7.20 -5.34 -9.96
CA ILE A 80 8.47 -6.05 -9.75
C ILE A 80 8.98 -5.67 -8.36
N TYR A 81 9.05 -6.66 -7.47
CA TYR A 81 9.63 -6.45 -6.15
C TYR A 81 11.15 -6.52 -6.22
N ALA A 82 11.80 -5.86 -5.27
CA ALA A 82 13.24 -6.04 -5.08
C ALA A 82 13.53 -7.52 -4.75
N LYS A 83 14.68 -8.02 -5.19
CA LYS A 83 15.06 -9.45 -5.06
C LYS A 83 14.99 -9.97 -3.63
N GLU A 84 15.16 -9.09 -2.64
CA GLU A 84 15.11 -9.38 -1.20
C GLU A 84 13.74 -9.89 -0.75
N PHE A 85 12.68 -9.62 -1.52
CA PHE A 85 11.33 -10.11 -1.24
C PHE A 85 11.09 -11.53 -1.78
N GLY A 86 11.90 -12.01 -2.74
CA GLY A 86 11.79 -13.38 -3.26
C GLY A 86 10.49 -13.71 -4.02
N ILE A 87 9.81 -12.69 -4.55
CA ILE A 87 8.56 -12.78 -5.33
C ILE A 87 8.70 -12.09 -6.69
#